data_AF-A0A9Q0F046-F1
#
_entry.id   AF-A0A9Q0F046-F1
#
_cell.length_a   1.000
_cell.length_b   1.000
_cell.length_c   1.000
_cell.angle_alpha   90.00
_cell.angle_beta   90.00
_cell.angle_gamma   90.00
#
_symmetry.space_group_name_H-M   'P 1'
#
loop_
_entity.id
_entity.type
_entity.pdbx_description
1 polymer ?
#
loop_
_entity_poly.entity_id
_entity_poly.type
_entity_poly.pdbx_seq_one_letter_code
_entity_poly.pdbx_strand_id
1 'polypeptide(L)'
;MIEEASLQLLPNDMEHQENQHGESKTEHEQKETPADKEKGNHRGCIKRTKGPWIARRTSRNGTVKYHYRYPSDKERQKNQERERKRREVARKIFKGLREHGNYSLPVNSSQNDLLRALCTEAGWHVEEDGTVCRKVRVKRFFHLS
;
A
#
# COMPACT_ATOMS: atom_id res chain seq x y z
N MET A 1 64.62 -26.61 -2.91
CA MET A 1 64.96 -25.73 -1.77
C MET A 1 64.24 -24.41 -2.05
N ILE A 2 62.92 -24.28 -1.91
CA ILE A 2 62.07 -24.40 -0.71
C ILE A 2 62.81 -23.88 0.52
N GLU A 3 62.72 -22.57 0.74
CA GLU A 3 62.84 -21.98 2.07
C GLU A 3 61.42 -21.60 2.52
N GLU A 4 61.00 -22.26 3.60
CA GLU A 4 59.83 -21.94 4.37
C GLU A 4 60.20 -20.99 5.52
N ALA A 5 59.39 -19.95 5.70
CA ALA A 5 59.11 -19.28 6.97
C ALA A 5 57.77 -18.54 6.74
N SER A 6 56.62 -19.14 7.05
CA SER A 6 56.00 -19.30 8.36
C SER A 6 55.79 -17.98 9.12
N LEU A 7 54.56 -17.82 9.62
CA LEU A 7 53.98 -16.79 10.49
C LEU A 7 53.33 -15.60 9.76
N GLN A 8 52.07 -15.21 9.98
CA GLN A 8 50.99 -15.66 10.86
C GLN A 8 49.69 -15.05 10.30
N LEU A 9 48.71 -15.89 9.94
CA LEU A 9 47.32 -15.45 9.87
C LEU A 9 46.82 -15.36 11.31
N LEU A 10 46.60 -14.14 11.82
CA LEU A 10 45.92 -13.96 13.09
C LEU A 10 44.39 -13.99 12.87
N PRO A 11 43.64 -14.78 13.64
CA PRO A 11 42.18 -14.75 13.66
C PRO A 11 41.72 -13.45 14.30
N ASN A 12 40.89 -12.68 13.60
CA ASN A 12 40.10 -11.64 14.27
C ASN A 12 38.73 -12.25 14.64
N ASP A 13 38.65 -12.53 15.93
CA ASP A 13 37.47 -12.84 16.74
C ASP A 13 36.27 -11.95 16.36
N MET A 14 35.07 -12.50 16.14
CA MET A 14 34.13 -12.80 17.23
C MET A 14 33.96 -11.64 18.21
N GLU A 15 33.34 -10.55 17.76
CA GLU A 15 32.55 -9.68 18.64
C GLU A 15 31.08 -9.72 18.22
N HIS A 16 30.37 -10.72 18.75
CA HIS A 16 28.96 -10.56 19.09
C HIS A 16 28.91 -9.80 20.41
N GLN A 17 28.58 -8.51 20.37
CA GLN A 17 28.21 -7.80 21.59
C GLN A 17 26.82 -8.27 22.00
N GLU A 18 26.81 -9.24 22.91
CA GLU A 18 25.72 -9.54 23.82
C GLU A 18 25.45 -8.31 24.69
N ASN A 19 24.45 -7.51 24.32
CA ASN A 19 23.83 -6.61 25.29
C ASN A 19 22.76 -7.38 26.07
N GLN A 20 23.16 -7.73 27.28
CA GLN A 20 22.37 -8.30 28.35
C GLN A 20 21.18 -7.36 28.65
N HIS A 21 19.98 -7.79 28.29
CA HIS A 21 18.77 -7.38 28.99
C HIS A 21 18.15 -8.64 29.55
N GLY A 22 18.21 -8.78 30.88
CA GLY A 22 17.64 -9.89 31.61
C GLY A 22 16.15 -10.03 31.28
N GLU A 23 15.82 -11.04 30.50
CA GLU A 23 14.46 -11.53 30.35
C GLU A 23 14.05 -12.18 31.68
N SER A 24 13.55 -11.38 32.61
CA SER A 24 12.66 -11.88 33.65
C SER A 24 11.41 -12.40 32.96
N LYS A 25 11.40 -13.70 32.65
CA LYS A 25 10.21 -14.47 32.27
C LYS A 25 9.24 -14.47 33.45
N THR A 26 8.40 -13.44 33.54
CA THR A 26 7.08 -13.63 34.14
C THR A 26 6.25 -14.39 33.14
N GLU A 27 6.18 -15.71 33.32
CA GLU A 27 5.19 -16.57 32.68
C GLU A 27 3.80 -16.13 33.13
N HIS A 28 3.24 -15.14 32.45
CA HIS A 28 1.80 -14.98 32.40
C HIS A 28 1.30 -15.93 31.31
N GLU A 29 0.96 -17.14 31.72
CA GLU A 29 0.16 -18.07 30.93
C GLU A 29 -1.22 -17.44 30.68
N GLN A 30 -1.29 -16.58 29.67
CA GLN A 30 -2.55 -16.12 29.11
C GLN A 30 -3.06 -17.26 28.23
N LYS A 31 -3.95 -18.08 28.80
CA LYS A 31 -4.82 -18.94 28.00
C LYS A 31 -5.62 -18.06 27.06
N GLU A 32 -5.14 -17.93 25.82
CA GLU A 32 -5.92 -17.36 24.74
C GLU A 32 -7.18 -18.19 24.57
N THR A 33 -8.34 -17.60 24.90
CA THR A 33 -9.61 -18.24 24.61
C THR A 33 -9.83 -18.25 23.09
N PRO A 34 -10.50 -19.28 22.52
CA PRO A 34 -10.70 -19.39 21.07
C PRO A 34 -11.42 -18.21 20.40
N ALA A 35 -12.00 -17.29 21.18
CA ALA A 35 -12.81 -16.16 20.70
C ALA A 35 -11.99 -14.96 20.20
N ASP A 36 -10.70 -14.83 20.55
CA ASP A 36 -9.93 -13.63 20.20
C ASP A 36 -9.29 -13.67 18.80
N LYS A 37 -9.32 -14.82 18.11
CA LYS A 37 -8.76 -14.97 16.75
C LYS A 37 -9.64 -14.38 15.64
N GLU A 38 -10.83 -13.87 15.95
CA GLU A 38 -11.87 -13.55 14.95
C GLU A 38 -12.14 -12.05 14.75
N LYS A 39 -11.21 -11.15 15.13
CA LYS A 39 -11.37 -9.69 14.92
C LYS A 39 -10.69 -9.21 13.64
N GLY A 40 -10.85 -9.94 12.53
CA GLY A 40 -10.47 -9.44 11.21
C GLY A 40 -11.30 -8.20 10.85
N ASN A 41 -10.72 -7.21 10.16
CA ASN A 41 -11.49 -6.05 9.69
C ASN A 41 -12.46 -6.49 8.58
N HIS A 42 -13.67 -6.89 8.96
CA HIS A 42 -14.75 -7.39 8.09
C HIS A 42 -15.46 -6.30 7.26
N ARG A 43 -14.86 -5.10 7.21
CA ARG A 43 -15.35 -3.93 6.46
C ARG A 43 -14.54 -3.77 5.17
N GLY A 44 -15.22 -3.43 4.07
CA GLY A 44 -14.59 -3.10 2.79
C GLY A 44 -14.77 -4.16 1.69
N CYS A 45 -13.87 -4.16 0.70
CA CYS A 45 -13.94 -5.02 -0.49
C CYS A 45 -13.84 -6.52 -0.12
N ILE A 46 -14.52 -7.37 -0.91
CA ILE A 46 -14.49 -8.84 -0.80
C ILE A 46 -13.04 -9.31 -0.78
N LYS A 47 -12.60 -9.83 0.37
CA LYS A 47 -11.24 -10.30 0.61
C LYS A 47 -11.01 -11.66 -0.06
N ARG A 48 -9.74 -12.04 -0.22
CA ARG A 48 -9.37 -13.38 -0.68
C ARG A 48 -9.72 -14.46 0.35
N THR A 49 -9.70 -14.11 1.64
CA THR A 49 -10.02 -15.02 2.73
C THR A 49 -11.51 -15.36 2.78
N LYS A 50 -11.82 -16.60 3.18
CA LYS A 50 -13.17 -17.07 3.46
C LYS A 50 -13.54 -16.66 4.88
N GLY A 51 -14.42 -15.68 5.02
CA GLY A 51 -14.85 -15.13 6.29
C GLY A 51 -16.06 -14.22 6.12
N PRO A 52 -16.78 -13.91 7.20
CA PRO A 52 -17.96 -13.07 7.15
C PRO A 52 -17.58 -11.62 6.78
N TRP A 53 -18.40 -10.94 5.98
CA TRP A 53 -18.33 -9.48 5.85
C TRP A 53 -19.49 -8.84 6.60
N ILE A 54 -19.27 -7.61 7.07
CA ILE A 54 -20.31 -6.83 7.73
C ILE A 54 -21.06 -6.01 6.68
N ALA A 55 -22.34 -6.30 6.49
CA ALA A 55 -23.23 -5.50 5.67
C ALA A 55 -24.03 -4.52 6.56
N ARG A 56 -23.98 -3.23 6.21
CA ARG A 56 -24.74 -2.16 6.87
C ARG A 56 -26.06 -1.97 6.15
N ARG A 57 -27.20 -2.04 6.86
CA ARG A 57 -28.50 -1.55 6.37
C ARG A 57 -29.05 -0.49 7.31
N THR A 58 -29.64 0.54 6.72
CA THR A 58 -30.36 1.58 7.46
C THR A 58 -31.86 1.35 7.28
N SER A 59 -32.59 1.26 8.40
CA SER A 59 -34.05 1.18 8.38
C SER A 59 -34.67 2.53 8.02
N ARG A 60 -35.95 2.55 7.62
CA ARG A 60 -36.72 3.80 7.37
C ARG A 60 -36.70 4.76 8.55
N ASN A 61 -36.62 4.23 9.78
CA ASN A 61 -36.62 5.01 11.01
C ASN A 61 -35.21 5.47 11.43
N GLY A 62 -34.21 5.37 10.54
CA GLY A 62 -32.83 5.80 10.82
C GLY A 62 -31.99 4.80 11.62
N THR A 63 -32.58 3.74 12.19
CA THR A 63 -31.81 2.70 12.90
C THR A 63 -30.88 1.96 11.95
N VAL A 64 -29.57 1.96 12.27
CA VAL A 64 -28.55 1.23 11.51
C VAL A 64 -28.35 -0.15 12.13
N LYS A 65 -28.44 -1.21 11.32
CA LYS A 65 -28.15 -2.59 11.71
C LYS A 65 -27.00 -3.17 10.90
N TYR A 66 -26.12 -3.89 11.58
CA TYR A 66 -25.01 -4.63 11.00
C TYR A 66 -25.35 -6.12 10.99
N HIS A 67 -25.08 -6.81 9.88
CA HIS A 67 -25.27 -8.25 9.77
C HIS A 67 -24.09 -8.89 9.07
N TYR A 68 -23.65 -10.04 9.59
CA TYR A 68 -22.62 -10.85 8.96
C TYR A 68 -23.19 -11.60 7.76
N ARG A 69 -22.41 -11.63 6.68
CA ARG A 69 -22.78 -12.26 5.42
C ARG A 69 -21.58 -13.02 4.89
N TYR A 70 -21.83 -14.21 4.39
CA TYR A 70 -20.81 -15.06 3.80
C TYR A 70 -20.96 -15.03 2.28
N PRO A 71 -20.06 -14.36 1.54
CA PRO A 71 -20.07 -14.40 0.08
C PRO A 71 -20.05 -15.82 -0.47
N SER A 72 -20.89 -16.06 -1.47
CA SER A 72 -20.79 -17.24 -2.32
C SER A 72 -19.55 -17.18 -3.22
N ASP A 73 -19.03 -18.34 -3.62
CA ASP A 73 -17.93 -18.44 -4.59
C ASP A 73 -18.29 -17.77 -5.93
N LYS A 74 -19.56 -17.81 -6.36
CA LYS A 74 -20.03 -17.11 -7.56
C LYS A 74 -19.92 -15.59 -7.43
N GLU A 75 -20.23 -15.04 -6.26
CA GLU A 75 -20.08 -13.60 -5.99
C GLU A 75 -18.61 -13.18 -5.97
N ARG A 76 -17.74 -14.03 -5.40
CA ARG A 76 -16.28 -13.83 -5.39
C ARG A 76 -15.71 -13.81 -6.80
N GLN A 77 -16.07 -14.79 -7.63
CA GLN A 77 -15.64 -14.86 -9.03
C GLN A 77 -16.07 -13.62 -9.81
N LYS A 78 -17.34 -13.19 -9.68
CA LYS A 78 -17.82 -11.95 -10.31
C LYS A 78 -17.04 -10.71 -9.86
N ASN A 79 -16.72 -10.60 -8.57
CA ASN A 79 -15.92 -9.48 -8.06
C ASN A 79 -14.48 -9.52 -8.59
N GLN A 80 -13.88 -10.70 -8.69
CA GLN A 80 -12.55 -10.89 -9.27
C GLN A 80 -12.53 -10.50 -10.76
N GLU A 81 -13.54 -10.91 -11.53
CA GLU A 81 -13.68 -10.52 -12.93
C GLU A 81 -13.89 -9.01 -13.09
N ARG A 82 -14.75 -8.41 -12.26
CA ARG A 82 -14.97 -6.95 -12.24
C ARG A 82 -13.67 -6.22 -11.97
N GLU A 83 -12.93 -6.64 -10.95
CA GLU A 83 -11.67 -6.03 -10.57
C GLU A 83 -10.58 -6.24 -11.63
N ARG A 84 -10.52 -7.41 -12.27
CA ARG A 84 -9.64 -7.68 -13.42
C ARG A 84 -9.95 -6.75 -14.59
N LYS A 85 -11.22 -6.63 -14.97
CA LYS A 85 -11.67 -5.72 -16.04
C LYS A 85 -11.35 -4.26 -15.71
N ARG A 86 -11.62 -3.82 -14.47
CA ARG A 86 -11.28 -2.46 -14.00
C ARG A 86 -9.79 -2.17 -14.16
N ARG A 87 -8.93 -3.11 -13.73
CA ARG A 87 -7.47 -2.98 -13.85
C ARG A 87 -6.97 -3.06 -15.29
N GLU A 88 -7.62 -3.86 -16.13
CA GLU A 88 -7.30 -3.93 -17.57
C GLU A 88 -7.56 -2.58 -18.26
N VAL A 89 -8.70 -1.96 -17.99
CA VAL A 89 -9.02 -0.62 -18.52
C VAL A 89 -7.99 0.40 -18.07
N ALA A 90 -7.66 0.45 -16.77
CA ALA A 90 -6.63 1.35 -16.25
C ALA A 90 -5.26 1.13 -16.93
N ARG A 91 -4.85 -0.14 -17.13
CA ARG A 91 -3.61 -0.45 -17.86
C ARG A 91 -3.63 0.06 -19.30
N LYS A 92 -4.75 -0.08 -20.01
CA LYS A 92 -4.90 0.44 -21.39
C LYS A 92 -4.80 1.96 -21.44
N ILE A 93 -5.42 2.66 -20.48
CA ILE A 93 -5.34 4.12 -20.35
C ILE A 93 -3.88 4.55 -20.12
N PHE A 94 -3.20 3.98 -19.12
CA PHE A 94 -1.82 4.34 -18.82
C PHE A 94 -0.86 4.03 -19.97
N LYS A 95 -1.09 2.93 -20.70
CA LYS A 95 -0.32 2.61 -21.89
C LYS A 95 -0.48 3.70 -22.96
N GLY A 96 -1.72 4.07 -23.29
CA GLY A 96 -1.98 5.13 -24.28
C GLY A 96 -1.39 6.48 -23.89
N LEU A 97 -1.46 6.86 -22.61
CA LEU A 97 -0.83 8.09 -22.11
C LEU A 97 0.70 8.06 -22.21
N ARG A 98 1.35 6.90 -22.07
CA ARG A 98 2.80 6.80 -22.30
C ARG A 98 3.18 6.91 -23.77
N GLU A 99 2.39 6.30 -24.65
CA GLU A 99 2.67 6.27 -26.09
C GLU A 99 2.40 7.63 -26.76
N HIS A 100 1.39 8.36 -26.29
CA HIS A 100 0.89 9.56 -26.97
C HIS A 100 0.86 10.84 -26.12
N GLY A 101 1.10 10.76 -24.80
CA GLY A 101 0.97 11.91 -23.90
C GLY A 101 2.17 12.86 -23.87
N ASN A 102 3.25 12.55 -24.60
CA ASN A 102 4.44 13.40 -24.73
C ASN A 102 5.04 13.90 -23.40
N TYR A 103 4.84 13.15 -22.32
CA TYR A 103 5.40 13.46 -21.00
C TYR A 103 6.92 13.22 -21.00
N SER A 104 7.70 14.19 -20.50
CA SER A 104 9.15 14.07 -20.33
C SER A 104 9.50 13.23 -19.09
N LEU A 105 9.11 11.96 -19.13
CA LEU A 105 9.34 11.00 -18.04
C LEU A 105 10.46 10.01 -18.41
N PRO A 106 11.26 9.56 -17.43
CA PRO A 106 12.22 8.48 -17.65
C PRO A 106 11.54 7.19 -18.14
N VAL A 107 12.28 6.37 -18.89
CA VAL A 107 11.80 5.10 -19.47
C VAL A 107 11.22 4.15 -18.40
N ASN A 108 11.83 4.12 -17.22
CA ASN A 108 11.44 3.31 -16.07
C ASN A 108 10.52 4.05 -15.07
N SER A 109 9.91 5.17 -15.46
CA SER A 109 8.95 5.89 -14.63
C SER A 109 7.86 4.94 -14.09
N SER A 110 7.29 5.26 -12.94
CA SER A 110 6.16 4.51 -12.36
C SER A 110 4.81 5.03 -12.90
N GLN A 111 3.70 4.38 -12.54
CA GLN A 111 2.36 4.91 -12.84
C GLN A 111 2.08 6.21 -12.07
N ASN A 112 2.64 6.37 -10.86
CA ASN A 112 2.44 7.56 -10.04
C ASN A 112 3.13 8.78 -10.64
N ASP A 113 4.29 8.62 -11.29
CA ASP A 113 5.01 9.72 -11.95
C ASP A 113 4.23 10.25 -13.15
N LEU A 114 3.61 9.33 -13.90
CA LEU A 114 2.70 9.68 -15.00
C LEU A 114 1.47 10.43 -14.49
N LEU A 115 0.87 9.99 -13.38
CA LEU A 115 -0.25 10.70 -12.74
C LEU A 115 0.17 12.09 -12.27
N ARG A 116 1.35 12.25 -11.67
CA ARG A 116 1.89 13.55 -11.25
C ARG A 116 2.11 14.49 -12.44
N ALA A 117 2.66 13.99 -13.54
CA ALA A 117 2.82 14.75 -14.77
C ALA A 117 1.47 15.20 -15.34
N LEU A 118 0.48 14.29 -15.42
CA LEU A 118 -0.88 14.57 -15.87
C LEU A 118 -1.57 15.63 -14.99
N CYS A 119 -1.46 15.51 -13.66
CA CYS A 119 -2.02 16.51 -12.74
C CYS A 119 -1.36 17.88 -12.93
N THR A 120 -0.04 17.91 -13.12
CA THR A 120 0.72 19.13 -13.35
C THR A 120 0.27 19.85 -14.62
N GLU A 121 0.08 19.10 -15.70
CA GLU A 121 -0.45 19.58 -17.00
C GLU A 121 -1.86 20.16 -16.83
N ALA A 122 -2.72 19.48 -16.07
CA ALA A 122 -4.08 19.93 -15.77
C ALA A 122 -4.16 21.11 -14.78
N GLY A 123 -3.03 21.69 -14.37
CA GLY A 123 -2.97 22.85 -13.47
C GLY A 123 -3.15 22.52 -11.99
N TRP A 124 -2.99 21.25 -11.61
CA TRP A 124 -2.94 20.81 -10.22
C TRP A 124 -1.49 20.69 -9.75
N HIS A 125 -1.28 20.81 -8.44
CA HIS A 125 -0.02 20.51 -7.78
C HIS A 125 -0.21 19.27 -6.92
N VAL A 126 0.76 18.36 -6.97
CA VAL A 126 0.74 17.08 -6.24
C VAL A 126 1.97 17.05 -5.36
N GLU A 127 1.75 16.94 -4.06
CA GLU A 127 2.79 16.85 -3.03
C GLU A 127 3.37 15.43 -2.95
N GLU A 128 4.49 15.26 -2.25
CA GLU A 128 5.16 13.96 -2.11
C GLU A 128 4.35 12.94 -1.29
N ASP A 129 3.50 13.40 -0.37
CA ASP A 129 2.58 12.59 0.43
C ASP A 129 1.34 12.13 -0.38
N GLY A 130 1.17 12.62 -1.60
CA GLY A 130 0.04 12.33 -2.49
C GLY A 130 -1.15 13.29 -2.35
N THR A 131 -1.03 14.36 -1.55
CA THR A 131 -2.04 15.41 -1.46
C THR A 131 -2.07 16.23 -2.76
N VAL A 132 -3.25 16.57 -3.26
CA VAL A 132 -3.43 17.32 -4.52
C VAL A 132 -4.13 18.65 -4.25
N CYS A 133 -3.50 19.76 -4.62
CA CYS A 133 -4.02 21.12 -4.45
C CYS A 133 -4.10 21.88 -5.78
N ARG A 134 -5.00 22.86 -5.88
CA ARG A 134 -5.17 23.65 -7.11
C ARG A 134 -4.09 24.72 -7.18
N LYS A 135 -3.37 24.84 -8.30
CA LYS A 135 -2.40 25.93 -8.49
C LYS A 135 -3.15 27.27 -8.50
N VAL A 136 -2.92 28.08 -7.47
CA VAL A 136 -3.53 29.42 -7.38
C VAL A 136 -2.85 30.29 -8.44
N ARG A 137 -3.60 30.72 -9.45
CA ARG A 137 -3.09 31.72 -10.41
C ARG A 137 -2.97 33.05 -9.68
N VAL A 138 -1.78 33.36 -9.18
CA VAL A 138 -1.49 34.71 -8.71
C VAL A 138 -1.58 35.62 -9.93
N LYS A 139 -2.64 36.44 -10.01
CA LYS A 139 -2.71 37.49 -11.02
C LYS A 139 -1.56 38.43 -10.73
N ARG A 140 -0.46 38.31 -11.49
CA ARG A 140 0.56 39.35 -11.51
C ARG A 140 -0.09 40.57 -12.12
N PHE A 141 -0.47 41.52 -11.27
CA PHE A 141 -0.81 42.87 -11.71
C PHE A 141 0.48 43.50 -12.22
N PHE A 142 0.73 43.35 -13.52
CA PHE A 142 1.71 44.19 -14.19
C PHE A 142 1.17 45.62 -14.14
N HIS A 143 1.73 46.43 -13.25
CA HIS A 143 1.57 47.88 -13.34
C HIS A 143 2.40 48.30 -14.56
N LEU A 144 1.73 48.55 -15.67
CA LEU A 144 2.31 49.25 -16.81
C LEU A 144 2.46 50.71 -16.39
N SER A 145 3.70 51.13 -16.19
CA SER A 145 4.13 52.52 -16.07
C SER A 145 4.62 53.02 -17.42
#